data_AF-A0A8T0PN04-F1
#
_entry.id   AF-A0A8T0PN04-F1
#
_cell.length_a   1.000
_cell.length_b   1.000
_cell.length_c   1.000
_cell.angle_alpha   90.00
_cell.angle_beta   90.00
_cell.angle_gamma   90.00
#
_symmetry.space_group_name_H-M   'P 1'
#
loop_
_entity.id
_entity.type
_entity.pdbx_description
1 polymer ?
#
loop_
_entity_poly.entity_id
_entity_poly.type
_entity_poly.pdbx_seq_one_letter_code
_entity_poly.pdbx_strand_id
1 'polypeptide(L)'
;MVTQTLQDVSSPKHGIRTCKCPENTIPIRRTKEEDILWASAVRSYGKKMTRSIQNLVSVNDLARNISIGHQHAVAYAQEDKYYGTNATINLWQPMIKRANDFSLAQLWITGGPYNCDLNTIEAGWQVSQEIYGDNNTRLFIYWTSDGYNKKGCYNLMCPGFIQINNKIAIGGSISPVSIYGGSQYDINIFIRKDPKDGNWWLEVDSYVLGYWPSSIFSFLADSASNIIWGGEVYTHDAGQTSTQMGSGHFPEEGLGRAAYIKNIQVIDSSNNIKSPNGVHLIAKQPNCYNVQSSNNSDWGTYIYYGGAGKNPNCP
;
A
#
# COMPACT_ATOMS: atom_id res chain seq x y z
N MET A 1 27.78 -14.41 -21.27
CA MET A 1 27.99 -14.88 -19.88
C MET A 1 28.84 -13.85 -19.17
N VAL A 2 28.23 -12.94 -18.41
CA VAL A 2 28.96 -12.07 -17.48
C VAL A 2 28.28 -12.26 -16.13
N THR A 3 28.85 -13.18 -15.37
CA THR A 3 28.58 -13.41 -13.95
C THR A 3 29.18 -12.22 -13.20
N GLN A 4 28.35 -11.36 -12.63
CA GLN A 4 28.80 -10.41 -11.60
C GLN A 4 28.27 -10.87 -10.25
N THR A 5 29.22 -11.27 -9.43
CA THR A 5 29.10 -11.71 -8.05
C THR A 5 28.51 -10.57 -7.21
N LEU A 6 27.37 -10.84 -6.55
CA LEU A 6 26.80 -9.95 -5.55
C LEU A 6 27.75 -9.89 -4.35
N GLN A 7 28.23 -8.70 -4.00
CA GLN A 7 28.86 -8.47 -2.70
C GLN A 7 27.76 -8.08 -1.71
N ASP A 8 27.46 -8.98 -0.78
CA ASP A 8 26.63 -8.71 0.39
C ASP A 8 27.32 -7.66 1.25
N VAL A 9 26.73 -6.46 1.35
CA VAL A 9 27.12 -5.46 2.34
C VAL A 9 26.21 -5.66 3.55
N SER A 10 26.76 -6.26 4.60
CA SER A 10 26.10 -6.40 5.89
C SER A 10 26.09 -5.06 6.66
N SER A 11 24.90 -4.57 7.01
CA SER A 11 24.66 -3.84 8.27
C SER A 11 23.16 -3.88 8.61
N PRO A 12 22.77 -4.36 9.80
CA PRO A 12 21.37 -4.47 10.21
C PRO A 12 20.91 -3.18 10.89
N LYS A 13 19.91 -2.52 10.31
CA LYS A 13 18.94 -1.62 10.97
C LYS A 13 17.93 -1.17 9.91
N HIS A 14 16.75 -1.81 9.91
CA HIS A 14 15.51 -1.46 9.21
C HIS A 14 15.29 -2.03 7.78
N GLY A 15 14.29 -2.92 7.72
CA GLY A 15 13.29 -3.05 6.65
C GLY A 15 13.69 -3.66 5.31
N ILE A 16 14.61 -3.04 4.59
CA ILE A 16 14.68 -3.21 3.13
C ILE A 16 16.07 -3.68 2.71
N ARG A 17 16.15 -4.79 1.95
CA ARG A 17 17.40 -5.23 1.34
C ARG A 17 17.88 -4.18 0.33
N THR A 18 19.01 -3.55 0.62
CA THR A 18 19.63 -2.58 -0.28
C THR A 18 20.64 -3.27 -1.19
N CYS A 19 20.49 -3.11 -2.50
CA CYS A 19 21.50 -3.48 -3.49
C CYS A 19 21.93 -2.20 -4.19
N LYS A 20 23.22 -1.81 -4.05
CA LYS A 20 23.72 -0.57 -4.65
C LYS A 20 24.01 -0.79 -6.14
N CYS A 21 23.22 -0.17 -7.01
CA CYS A 21 23.50 -0.10 -8.45
C CYS A 21 24.52 1.00 -8.77
N PRO A 22 25.23 0.92 -9.92
CA PRO A 22 26.08 2.00 -10.41
C PRO A 22 25.37 3.35 -10.44
N GLU A 23 26.15 4.44 -10.44
CA GLU A 23 25.59 5.78 -10.61
C GLU A 23 24.75 5.86 -11.89
N ASN A 24 23.66 6.63 -11.83
CA ASN A 24 22.69 6.79 -12.92
C ASN A 24 21.95 5.50 -13.34
N THR A 25 21.92 4.48 -12.48
CA THR A 25 21.12 3.27 -12.69
C THR A 25 20.25 2.95 -11.48
N ILE A 26 19.15 2.23 -11.68
CA ILE A 26 18.22 1.82 -10.63
C ILE A 26 18.14 0.30 -10.53
N PRO A 27 17.92 -0.27 -9.33
CA PRO A 27 17.64 -1.69 -9.18
C PRO A 27 16.25 -2.00 -9.72
N ILE A 28 16.17 -2.95 -10.65
CA ILE A 28 14.92 -3.45 -11.23
C ILE A 28 14.75 -4.91 -10.84
N ARG A 29 13.56 -5.28 -10.32
CA ARG A 29 13.21 -6.69 -10.10
C ARG A 29 13.22 -7.40 -11.45
N ARG A 30 13.98 -8.49 -11.57
CA ARG A 30 13.94 -9.34 -12.76
C ARG A 30 12.55 -9.99 -12.86
N THR A 31 11.80 -9.65 -13.91
CA THR A 31 10.60 -10.38 -14.31
C THR A 31 11.00 -11.67 -14.99
N LYS A 32 10.41 -12.80 -14.58
CA LYS A 32 10.60 -14.10 -15.22
C LYS A 32 9.43 -14.43 -16.14
N GLU A 33 9.61 -15.41 -17.03
CA GLU A 33 8.52 -15.89 -17.90
C GLU A 33 7.33 -16.41 -17.08
N GLU A 34 7.60 -17.13 -15.98
CA GLU A 34 6.58 -17.59 -15.03
C GLU A 34 5.74 -16.44 -14.47
N ASP A 35 6.33 -15.29 -14.13
CA ASP A 35 5.59 -14.12 -13.62
C ASP A 35 4.59 -13.58 -14.67
N ILE A 36 4.92 -13.68 -15.96
CA ILE A 36 4.08 -13.22 -17.06
C ILE A 36 2.94 -14.22 -17.34
N LEU A 37 3.22 -15.52 -17.20
CA LEU A 37 2.23 -16.59 -17.38
C LEU A 37 1.18 -16.61 -16.26
N TRP A 38 1.57 -16.20 -15.05
CA TRP A 38 0.67 -16.11 -13.90
C TRP A 38 -0.28 -14.91 -14.00
N ALA A 39 0.13 -13.86 -14.71
CA ALA A 39 -0.76 -12.77 -15.04
C ALA A 39 -1.80 -13.22 -16.07
N SER A 40 -3.08 -13.11 -15.72
CA SER A 40 -4.22 -13.53 -16.54
C SER A 40 -4.23 -13.01 -18.00
N ALA A 41 -3.43 -12.00 -18.34
CA ALA A 41 -2.95 -11.71 -19.70
C ALA A 41 -1.71 -10.80 -19.68
N VAL A 42 -0.80 -10.94 -20.67
CA VAL A 42 0.35 -10.02 -20.85
C VAL A 42 -0.09 -8.55 -20.95
N ARG A 43 -1.28 -8.28 -21.51
CA ARG A 43 -1.85 -6.92 -21.64
C ARG A 43 -2.36 -6.34 -20.33
N SER A 44 -2.66 -7.17 -19.34
CA SER A 44 -3.11 -6.75 -18.00
C SER A 44 -2.00 -6.84 -16.96
N TYR A 45 -0.84 -7.41 -17.29
CA TYR A 45 0.32 -7.43 -16.38
C TYR A 45 0.70 -6.00 -15.97
N GLY A 46 0.78 -5.77 -14.65
CA GLY A 46 1.04 -4.45 -14.09
C GLY A 46 -0.19 -3.56 -13.91
N LYS A 47 -1.41 -4.02 -14.22
CA LYS A 47 -2.67 -3.31 -13.92
C LYS A 47 -3.42 -3.99 -12.78
N LYS A 48 -4.03 -3.20 -11.89
CA LYS A 48 -4.97 -3.74 -10.89
C LYS A 48 -6.25 -4.17 -11.64
N MET A 49 -6.79 -5.36 -11.35
CA MET A 49 -7.99 -5.86 -12.02
C MET A 49 -9.17 -4.89 -11.80
N THR A 50 -9.95 -4.65 -12.85
CA THR A 50 -11.03 -3.64 -12.95
C THR A 50 -12.27 -3.92 -12.07
N ARG A 51 -12.15 -4.72 -11.02
CA ARG A 51 -13.27 -5.07 -10.13
C ARG A 51 -13.02 -4.57 -8.72
N SER A 52 -13.39 -3.31 -8.51
CA SER A 52 -13.96 -2.71 -7.29
C SER A 52 -13.06 -2.04 -6.24
N ILE A 53 -12.80 -0.75 -6.45
CA ILE A 53 -12.90 0.23 -5.37
C ILE A 53 -14.14 1.08 -5.67
N GLN A 54 -15.32 0.64 -5.22
CA GLN A 54 -16.52 1.47 -5.22
C GLN A 54 -16.62 2.22 -3.89
N ASN A 55 -16.90 3.53 -4.00
CA ASN A 55 -17.43 4.42 -2.97
C ASN A 55 -17.01 4.10 -1.52
N LEU A 56 -15.76 4.39 -1.17
CA LEU A 56 -15.40 4.48 0.26
C LEU A 56 -16.13 5.64 0.98
N VAL A 57 -16.83 6.52 0.23
CA VAL A 57 -17.41 7.77 0.76
C VAL A 57 -18.92 7.94 0.47
N SER A 58 -19.63 7.00 -0.18
CA SER A 58 -21.10 7.11 -0.26
C SER A 58 -21.77 6.48 0.97
N VAL A 59 -21.85 7.24 2.05
CA VAL A 59 -22.80 6.99 3.15
C VAL A 59 -24.19 7.42 2.68
N ASN A 60 -24.74 6.67 1.72
CA ASN A 60 -26.16 6.57 1.36
C ASN A 60 -26.22 5.91 -0.02
N ASP A 61 -26.22 4.58 -0.06
CA ASP A 61 -27.02 3.84 -1.04
C ASP A 61 -27.16 2.39 -0.60
N LEU A 62 -28.31 2.10 0.00
CA LEU A 62 -28.86 0.76 0.15
C LEU A 62 -29.17 0.20 -1.25
N ALA A 63 -28.19 -0.43 -1.91
CA ALA A 63 -28.38 -1.63 -2.75
C ALA A 63 -27.13 -1.96 -3.60
N ARG A 64 -26.60 -3.17 -3.36
CA ARG A 64 -26.03 -4.07 -4.38
C ARG A 64 -25.06 -3.45 -5.40
N ASN A 65 -23.82 -3.26 -4.98
CA ASN A 65 -22.66 -3.73 -5.75
C ASN A 65 -21.55 -4.06 -4.77
N ILE A 66 -21.41 -5.35 -4.49
CA ILE A 66 -20.32 -5.87 -3.66
C ILE A 66 -19.03 -5.56 -4.41
N SER A 67 -18.06 -4.95 -3.74
CA SER A 67 -16.68 -4.99 -4.19
C SER A 67 -16.23 -6.46 -4.22
N ILE A 68 -16.51 -7.19 -5.30
CA ILE A 68 -16.40 -8.66 -5.34
C ILE A 68 -14.95 -9.00 -5.04
N GLY A 69 -14.73 -9.59 -3.87
CA GLY A 69 -13.43 -10.05 -3.42
C GLY A 69 -12.60 -9.08 -2.58
N HIS A 70 -12.86 -7.78 -2.64
CA HIS A 70 -12.06 -6.80 -1.88
C HIS A 70 -12.66 -6.53 -0.49
N GLN A 71 -11.82 -6.70 0.55
CA GLN A 71 -12.14 -6.39 1.93
C GLN A 71 -11.12 -5.38 2.47
N HIS A 72 -11.60 -4.43 3.26
CA HIS A 72 -10.81 -3.31 3.76
C HIS A 72 -10.96 -3.19 5.27
N ALA A 73 -9.86 -2.85 5.94
CA ALA A 73 -9.86 -2.38 7.32
C ALA A 73 -8.94 -1.15 7.38
N VAL A 74 -9.53 0.04 7.30
CA VAL A 74 -8.80 1.28 7.02
C VAL A 74 -9.28 2.45 7.87
N ALA A 75 -8.38 3.40 8.10
CA ALA A 75 -8.70 4.75 8.53
C ALA A 75 -8.59 5.72 7.35
N TYR A 76 -9.41 6.76 7.33
CA TYR A 76 -9.30 7.85 6.36
C TYR A 76 -9.49 9.21 6.98
N ALA A 77 -8.86 10.21 6.37
CA ALA A 77 -9.02 11.63 6.68
C ALA A 77 -9.49 12.38 5.43
N GLN A 78 -10.42 13.31 5.63
CA GLN A 78 -11.02 14.12 4.58
C GLN A 78 -11.03 15.58 5.04
N GLU A 79 -10.30 16.42 4.31
CA GLU A 79 -10.26 17.88 4.45
C GLU A 79 -10.36 18.47 3.03
N ASP A 80 -10.34 19.80 2.90
CA ASP A 80 -10.45 20.47 1.60
C ASP A 80 -9.32 20.06 0.64
N LYS A 81 -8.06 20.10 1.12
CA LYS A 81 -6.87 19.79 0.32
C LYS A 81 -5.77 19.18 1.17
N TYR A 82 -5.19 18.11 0.65
CA TYR A 82 -3.96 17.51 1.15
C TYR A 82 -2.85 17.55 0.09
N TYR A 83 -1.62 17.67 0.57
CA TYR A 83 -0.41 17.71 -0.25
C TYR A 83 0.53 16.56 0.06
N GLY A 84 0.05 15.56 0.80
CA GLY A 84 0.83 14.39 1.14
C GLY A 84 0.44 13.78 2.49
N THR A 85 1.20 12.76 2.85
CA THR A 85 1.00 11.97 4.06
C THR A 85 2.30 11.32 4.50
N ASN A 86 2.42 11.13 5.80
CA ASN A 86 3.48 10.36 6.44
C ASN A 86 2.84 9.27 7.30
N ALA A 87 3.36 8.06 7.24
CA ALA A 87 2.94 6.98 8.12
C ALA A 87 4.05 5.93 8.28
N THR A 88 4.08 5.27 9.44
CA THR A 88 4.96 4.15 9.72
C THR A 88 4.14 2.86 9.72
N ILE A 89 4.44 1.95 8.79
CA ILE A 89 3.66 0.73 8.53
C ILE A 89 4.41 -0.47 9.07
N ASN A 90 3.75 -1.25 9.93
CA ASN A 90 4.28 -2.48 10.47
C ASN A 90 4.33 -3.60 9.41
N LEU A 91 5.43 -4.34 9.38
CA LEU A 91 5.73 -5.35 8.36
C LEU A 91 5.27 -6.73 8.80
N TRP A 92 4.46 -7.39 7.97
CA TRP A 92 4.03 -8.78 8.16
C TRP A 92 4.12 -9.56 6.85
N GLN A 93 4.15 -10.88 6.98
CA GLN A 93 3.99 -11.81 5.86
C GLN A 93 2.70 -12.64 6.06
N PRO A 94 1.53 -12.05 5.79
CA PRO A 94 0.26 -12.76 5.94
C PRO A 94 0.19 -13.99 5.03
N MET A 95 -0.47 -15.04 5.52
CA MET A 95 -0.81 -16.18 4.68
C MET A 95 -1.91 -15.79 3.69
N ILE A 96 -1.65 -16.01 2.39
CA ILE A 96 -2.67 -15.92 1.33
C ILE A 96 -3.16 -17.33 0.99
N LYS A 97 -4.48 -17.50 0.89
CA LYS A 97 -5.09 -18.83 0.71
C LYS A 97 -4.89 -19.37 -0.71
N ARG A 98 -4.88 -18.50 -1.71
CA ARG A 98 -4.77 -18.84 -3.13
C ARG A 98 -3.71 -18.01 -3.81
N ALA A 99 -3.18 -18.54 -4.91
CA ALA A 99 -2.18 -17.89 -5.76
C ALA A 99 -2.64 -16.53 -6.33
N ASN A 100 -3.94 -16.38 -6.57
CA ASN A 100 -4.56 -15.16 -7.09
C ASN A 100 -5.21 -14.28 -6.00
N ASP A 101 -5.00 -14.60 -4.73
CA ASP A 101 -5.34 -13.70 -3.63
C ASP A 101 -4.16 -12.74 -3.40
N PHE A 102 -4.43 -11.58 -2.80
CA PHE A 102 -3.39 -10.73 -2.25
C PHE A 102 -3.78 -10.17 -0.89
N SER A 103 -2.77 -9.80 -0.11
CA SER A 103 -2.91 -9.05 1.13
C SER A 103 -1.85 -7.96 1.17
N LEU A 104 -2.25 -6.76 1.57
CA LEU A 104 -1.36 -5.60 1.59
C LEU A 104 -1.63 -4.70 2.79
N ALA A 105 -0.68 -3.81 3.05
CA ALA A 105 -0.85 -2.65 3.90
C ALA A 105 -0.26 -1.43 3.20
N GLN A 106 -0.98 -0.31 3.23
CA GLN A 106 -0.60 0.86 2.46
C GLN A 106 -1.12 2.16 3.02
N LEU A 107 -0.56 3.23 2.46
CA LEU A 107 -1.19 4.54 2.40
C LEU A 107 -1.70 4.82 0.99
N TRP A 108 -2.76 5.62 0.92
CA TRP A 108 -3.57 5.87 -0.26
C TRP A 108 -3.87 7.36 -0.34
N ILE A 109 -3.47 8.00 -1.44
CA ILE A 109 -3.78 9.40 -1.72
C ILE A 109 -4.77 9.43 -2.88
N THR A 110 -5.93 10.07 -2.71
CA THR A 110 -6.94 10.13 -3.77
C THR A 110 -7.36 11.56 -4.09
N GLY A 111 -7.65 11.81 -5.36
CA GLY A 111 -8.22 13.06 -5.86
C GLY A 111 -9.22 12.80 -6.98
N GLY A 112 -10.27 13.62 -7.04
CA GLY A 112 -11.30 13.51 -8.07
C GLY A 112 -12.45 12.54 -7.73
N PRO A 113 -13.52 12.56 -8.54
CA PRO A 113 -14.73 11.79 -8.27
C PRO A 113 -14.59 10.30 -8.63
N TYR A 114 -15.02 9.42 -7.72
CA TYR A 114 -14.95 7.96 -7.85
C TYR A 114 -15.63 7.39 -9.11
N ASN A 115 -16.70 8.02 -9.58
CA ASN A 115 -17.52 7.53 -10.70
C ASN A 115 -17.06 8.01 -12.08
N CYS A 116 -16.01 8.84 -12.17
CA CYS A 116 -15.55 9.38 -13.45
C CYS A 116 -14.04 9.32 -13.61
N ASP A 117 -13.28 10.04 -12.77
CA ASP A 117 -11.87 10.34 -13.06
C ASP A 117 -11.03 10.39 -11.77
N LEU A 118 -11.21 9.35 -10.95
CA LEU A 118 -10.46 9.16 -9.72
C LEU A 118 -8.97 8.96 -10.03
N ASN A 119 -8.13 9.72 -9.36
CA ASN A 119 -6.69 9.56 -9.38
C ASN A 119 -6.24 8.98 -8.05
N THR A 120 -5.33 8.00 -8.07
CA THR A 120 -4.73 7.44 -6.85
C THR A 120 -3.22 7.32 -6.95
N ILE A 121 -2.57 7.52 -5.81
CA ILE A 121 -1.17 7.15 -5.55
C ILE A 121 -1.18 6.26 -4.30
N GLU A 122 -0.49 5.12 -4.39
CA GLU A 122 -0.50 4.08 -3.36
C GLU A 122 0.92 3.58 -3.13
N ALA A 123 1.28 3.42 -1.86
CA ALA A 123 2.57 2.87 -1.47
C ALA A 123 2.46 2.10 -0.16
N GLY A 124 3.18 0.99 -0.08
CA GLY A 124 3.09 0.08 1.05
C GLY A 124 3.88 -1.19 0.85
N TRP A 125 3.48 -2.24 1.56
CA TRP A 125 3.94 -3.60 1.30
C TRP A 125 2.77 -4.48 0.88
N GLN A 126 3.06 -5.50 0.07
CA GLN A 126 2.07 -6.50 -0.32
C GLN A 126 2.67 -7.90 -0.41
N VAL A 127 1.82 -8.91 -0.23
CA VAL A 127 2.06 -10.32 -0.54
C VAL A 127 1.11 -10.72 -1.67
N SER A 128 1.65 -11.06 -2.84
CA SER A 128 0.89 -11.43 -4.04
C SER A 128 1.68 -12.42 -4.88
N GLN A 129 1.26 -13.69 -4.89
CA GLN A 129 1.87 -14.71 -5.75
C GLN A 129 1.64 -14.39 -7.23
N GLU A 130 0.46 -13.89 -7.60
CA GLU A 130 0.14 -13.52 -8.99
C GLU A 130 1.13 -12.51 -9.58
N ILE A 131 1.60 -11.54 -8.80
CA ILE A 131 2.52 -10.48 -9.28
C ILE A 131 3.99 -10.90 -9.18
N TYR A 132 4.36 -11.68 -8.15
CA TYR A 132 5.76 -11.89 -7.79
C TYR A 132 6.26 -13.32 -7.88
N GLY A 133 5.37 -14.30 -8.05
CA GLY A 133 5.69 -15.73 -8.07
C GLY A 133 6.07 -16.31 -6.72
N ASP A 134 5.94 -15.56 -5.62
CA ASP A 134 6.26 -16.01 -4.26
C ASP A 134 5.38 -15.35 -3.18
N ASN A 135 5.59 -15.75 -1.93
CA ASN A 135 4.87 -15.25 -0.76
C ASN A 135 5.66 -14.21 0.05
N ASN A 136 6.74 -13.66 -0.52
CA ASN A 136 7.55 -12.71 0.23
C ASN A 136 6.83 -11.37 0.33
N THR A 137 6.89 -10.74 1.51
CA THR A 137 6.46 -9.36 1.69
C THR A 137 7.34 -8.44 0.83
N ARG A 138 6.73 -7.64 -0.04
CA ARG A 138 7.44 -6.80 -1.00
C ARG A 138 6.99 -5.36 -0.94
N LEU A 139 7.93 -4.44 -1.07
CA LEU A 139 7.62 -3.02 -1.27
C LEU A 139 6.85 -2.91 -2.58
N PHE A 140 5.73 -2.21 -2.57
CA PHE A 140 5.00 -1.93 -3.79
C PHE A 140 4.57 -0.48 -3.86
N ILE A 141 4.39 -0.06 -5.10
CA ILE A 141 3.67 1.16 -5.41
C ILE A 141 2.60 0.85 -6.45
N TYR A 142 1.53 1.64 -6.43
CA TYR A 142 0.54 1.69 -7.49
C TYR A 142 0.12 3.13 -7.76
N TRP A 143 -0.34 3.39 -8.98
CA TRP A 143 -1.05 4.62 -9.28
C TRP A 143 -2.10 4.37 -10.36
N THR A 144 -3.15 5.18 -10.39
CA THR A 144 -4.09 5.28 -11.51
C THR A 144 -4.51 6.72 -11.72
N SER A 145 -4.83 7.09 -12.96
CA SER A 145 -5.36 8.41 -13.31
C SER A 145 -6.75 8.33 -13.94
N ASP A 146 -7.42 7.18 -13.89
CA ASP A 146 -8.72 6.97 -14.54
C ASP A 146 -9.62 5.99 -13.77
N GLY A 147 -9.48 5.96 -12.45
CA GLY A 147 -10.30 5.12 -11.58
C GLY A 147 -10.10 3.62 -11.82
N TYR A 148 -8.85 3.19 -11.99
CA TYR A 148 -8.46 1.79 -12.18
C TYR A 148 -8.98 1.17 -13.49
N ASN A 149 -9.33 1.99 -14.49
CA ASN A 149 -9.95 1.50 -15.72
C ASN A 149 -8.88 1.01 -16.71
N LYS A 150 -8.10 1.92 -17.28
CA LYS A 150 -7.08 1.62 -18.30
C LYS A 150 -5.71 2.16 -17.96
N LYS A 151 -5.64 3.30 -17.27
CA LYS A 151 -4.42 4.04 -16.93
C LYS A 151 -4.05 3.81 -15.47
N GLY A 152 -2.92 3.14 -15.30
CA GLY A 152 -2.35 2.90 -13.99
C GLY A 152 -1.24 1.88 -14.09
N CYS A 153 -0.46 1.76 -13.01
CA CYS A 153 0.70 0.91 -13.02
C CYS A 153 1.09 0.40 -11.63
N TYR A 154 1.32 -0.91 -11.53
CA TYR A 154 2.10 -1.50 -10.45
C TYR A 154 3.59 -1.29 -10.67
N ASN A 155 4.26 -0.84 -9.62
CA ASN A 155 5.71 -0.75 -9.56
C ASN A 155 6.28 -0.01 -10.79
N LEU A 156 7.29 -0.59 -11.43
CA LEU A 156 7.91 -0.09 -12.67
C LEU A 156 7.52 -0.94 -13.90
N MET A 157 6.37 -1.63 -13.86
CA MET A 157 5.94 -2.53 -14.96
C MET A 157 5.50 -1.76 -16.21
N CYS A 158 5.27 -0.46 -16.06
CA CYS A 158 4.84 0.49 -17.06
C CYS A 158 5.33 1.90 -16.67
N PRO A 159 5.40 2.86 -17.62
CA PRO A 159 5.77 4.23 -17.33
C PRO A 159 4.79 4.90 -16.35
N GLY A 160 5.29 5.77 -15.48
CA GLY A 160 4.46 6.64 -14.62
C GLY A 160 5.14 7.06 -13.32
N PHE A 161 5.99 6.19 -12.75
CA PHE A 161 6.88 6.55 -11.65
C PHE A 161 8.32 6.64 -12.16
N ILE A 162 9.04 7.67 -11.75
CA ILE A 162 10.45 7.90 -12.09
C ILE A 162 11.27 7.60 -10.84
N GLN A 163 11.82 6.38 -10.76
CA GLN A 163 12.76 6.01 -9.71
C GLN A 163 14.12 6.68 -9.96
N ILE A 164 14.68 7.31 -8.94
CA ILE A 164 16.02 7.92 -8.95
C ILE A 164 16.98 7.22 -7.99
N ASN A 165 16.45 6.47 -7.05
CA ASN A 165 17.23 5.78 -6.03
C ASN A 165 17.88 4.51 -6.58
N ASN A 166 19.18 4.35 -6.31
CA ASN A 166 19.96 3.20 -6.77
C ASN A 166 20.20 2.14 -5.69
N LYS A 167 19.51 2.20 -4.55
CA LYS A 167 19.70 1.30 -3.39
C LYS A 167 18.49 0.40 -3.14
N ILE A 168 17.28 0.92 -3.29
CA ILE A 168 16.03 0.22 -2.98
C ILE A 168 15.33 -0.21 -4.26
N ALA A 169 15.07 -1.50 -4.39
CA ALA A 169 14.28 -2.04 -5.49
C ALA A 169 12.78 -1.94 -5.18
N ILE A 170 12.02 -1.18 -5.96
CA ILE A 170 10.56 -1.26 -5.95
C ILE A 170 10.14 -2.66 -6.44
N GLY A 171 9.22 -3.30 -5.73
CA GLY A 171 8.89 -4.72 -5.92
C GLY A 171 9.90 -5.68 -5.28
N GLY A 172 10.95 -5.18 -4.62
CA GLY A 172 11.93 -5.96 -3.87
C GLY A 172 11.36 -6.52 -2.56
N SER A 173 11.93 -7.64 -2.10
CA SER A 173 11.54 -8.27 -0.82
C SER A 173 12.00 -7.42 0.36
N ILE A 174 11.11 -7.28 1.34
CA ILE A 174 11.33 -6.60 2.62
C ILE A 174 11.59 -7.67 3.68
N SER A 175 12.67 -7.50 4.44
CA SER A 175 13.06 -8.46 5.48
C SER A 175 13.99 -7.79 6.49
N PRO A 176 13.90 -8.12 7.79
CA PRO A 176 12.97 -9.07 8.41
C PRO A 176 11.53 -8.52 8.52
N VAL A 177 10.56 -9.42 8.77
CA VAL A 177 9.16 -9.10 9.06
C VAL A 177 8.82 -9.41 10.52
N SER A 178 7.74 -8.83 11.04
CA SER A 178 7.32 -8.99 12.43
C SER A 178 6.88 -10.41 12.77
N ILE A 179 6.99 -10.76 14.05
CA ILE A 179 6.62 -12.08 14.58
C ILE A 179 5.60 -11.90 15.69
N TYR A 180 4.56 -12.73 15.71
CA TYR A 180 3.54 -12.71 16.76
C TYR A 180 4.15 -12.89 18.15
N GLY A 181 3.91 -11.94 19.05
CA GLY A 181 4.46 -11.91 20.41
C GLY A 181 5.98 -11.71 20.48
N GLY A 182 6.64 -11.39 19.36
CA GLY A 182 8.09 -11.27 19.25
C GLY A 182 8.54 -9.95 18.64
N SER A 183 9.71 -9.96 18.00
CA SER A 183 10.28 -8.77 17.35
C SER A 183 9.33 -8.17 16.33
N GLN A 184 9.16 -6.84 16.40
CA GLN A 184 8.35 -6.06 15.48
C GLN A 184 9.26 -5.23 14.57
N TYR A 185 8.91 -5.12 13.30
CA TYR A 185 9.61 -4.32 12.31
C TYR A 185 8.62 -3.43 11.55
N ASP A 186 9.01 -2.21 11.25
CA ASP A 186 8.21 -1.27 10.49
C ASP A 186 9.07 -0.48 9.50
N ILE A 187 8.40 0.15 8.53
CA ILE A 187 8.99 1.09 7.58
C ILE A 187 8.22 2.40 7.61
N ASN A 188 8.92 3.51 7.51
CA ASN A 188 8.30 4.81 7.30
C ASN A 188 8.10 5.05 5.79
N ILE A 189 6.89 5.47 5.41
CA ILE A 189 6.57 5.88 4.05
C ILE A 189 6.05 7.32 4.10
N PHE A 190 6.68 8.17 3.30
CA PHE A 190 6.33 9.56 3.16
C PHE A 190 6.09 9.88 1.68
N ILE A 191 4.90 10.40 1.38
CA ILE A 191 4.56 10.90 0.05
C ILE A 191 4.19 12.36 0.18
N ARG A 192 4.81 13.23 -0.62
CA ARG A 192 4.50 14.66 -0.64
C ARG A 192 4.50 15.23 -2.05
N LYS A 193 3.61 16.17 -2.32
CA LYS A 193 3.65 17.01 -3.50
C LYS A 193 4.69 18.10 -3.26
N ASP A 194 5.73 18.15 -4.08
CA ASP A 194 6.76 19.17 -3.93
C ASP A 194 6.27 20.52 -4.50
N PRO A 195 6.38 21.63 -3.75
CA PRO A 195 5.87 22.91 -4.20
C PRO A 195 6.70 23.55 -5.31
N LYS A 196 7.92 23.07 -5.60
CA LYS A 196 8.80 23.65 -6.62
C LYS A 196 8.54 23.06 -8.00
N ASP A 197 8.49 21.73 -8.09
CA ASP A 197 8.28 21.04 -9.38
C ASP A 197 6.83 20.52 -9.56
N GLY A 198 6.04 20.52 -8.49
CA GLY A 198 4.65 20.05 -8.49
C GLY A 198 4.49 18.53 -8.47
N ASN A 199 5.57 17.75 -8.49
CA ASN A 199 5.52 16.29 -8.56
C ASN A 199 5.24 15.66 -7.20
N TRP A 200 4.74 14.43 -7.21
CA TRP A 200 4.54 13.65 -5.99
C TRP A 200 5.77 12.80 -5.72
N TRP A 201 6.50 13.11 -4.67
CA TRP A 201 7.73 12.44 -4.27
C TRP A 201 7.45 11.34 -3.24
N LEU A 202 8.08 10.19 -3.43
CA LEU A 202 8.07 9.05 -2.51
C LEU A 202 9.40 8.93 -1.78
N GLU A 203 9.32 8.82 -0.46
CA GLU A 203 10.43 8.50 0.42
C GLU A 203 10.07 7.29 1.30
N VAL A 204 11.06 6.41 1.52
CA VAL A 204 10.93 5.23 2.39
C VAL A 204 12.16 5.13 3.29
N ASP A 205 11.98 5.10 4.61
CA ASP A 205 13.07 5.07 5.62
C ASP A 205 14.22 6.04 5.31
N SER A 206 13.88 7.30 5.00
CA SER A 206 14.82 8.37 4.62
C SER A 206 15.49 8.26 3.24
N TYR A 207 15.16 7.24 2.45
CA TYR A 207 15.58 7.16 1.06
C TYR A 207 14.52 7.81 0.17
N VAL A 208 14.89 8.89 -0.52
CA VAL A 208 14.07 9.43 -1.62
C VAL A 208 14.13 8.42 -2.77
N LEU A 209 13.01 7.77 -3.07
CA LEU A 209 12.93 6.71 -4.08
C LEU A 209 12.77 7.31 -5.48
N GLY A 210 11.92 8.31 -5.63
CA GLY A 210 11.51 8.83 -6.93
C GLY A 210 10.23 9.64 -6.83
N TYR A 211 9.61 9.90 -7.98
CA TYR A 211 8.39 10.70 -8.05
C TYR A 211 7.43 10.26 -9.15
N TRP A 212 6.14 10.57 -8.95
CA TRP A 212 5.15 10.59 -10.03
C TRP A 212 5.06 12.02 -10.59
N PRO A 213 5.24 12.20 -11.91
CA PRO A 213 5.03 13.50 -12.54
C PRO A 213 3.59 13.96 -12.36
N SER A 214 3.38 15.23 -12.00
CA SER A 214 2.02 15.79 -11.86
C SER A 214 1.18 15.67 -13.13
N SER A 215 1.84 15.71 -14.30
CA SER A 215 1.21 15.68 -15.63
C SER A 215 0.51 14.37 -15.99
N ILE A 216 0.72 13.28 -15.23
CA ILE A 216 -0.02 12.02 -15.45
C ILE A 216 -1.40 12.03 -14.78
N PHE A 217 -1.67 13.02 -13.93
CA PHE A 217 -2.89 13.15 -13.16
C PHE A 217 -3.75 14.31 -13.66
N SER A 218 -5.06 14.20 -13.45
CA SER A 218 -6.04 15.25 -13.68
C SER A 218 -6.33 16.03 -12.39
N PHE A 219 -6.65 15.32 -11.31
CA PHE A 219 -7.00 15.91 -10.01
C PHE A 219 -5.79 16.01 -9.07
N LEU A 220 -4.99 14.95 -8.97
CA LEU A 220 -3.77 14.99 -8.15
C LEU A 220 -2.71 15.93 -8.73
N ALA A 221 -2.90 16.46 -9.94
CA ALA A 221 -2.08 17.56 -10.46
C ALA A 221 -2.15 18.82 -9.56
N ASP A 222 -3.31 19.09 -8.96
CA ASP A 222 -3.52 20.18 -8.00
C ASP A 222 -3.29 19.72 -6.55
N SER A 223 -4.13 18.82 -6.06
CA SER A 223 -4.15 18.40 -4.66
C SER A 223 -4.95 17.11 -4.46
N ALA A 224 -4.79 16.50 -3.29
CA ALA A 224 -5.57 15.33 -2.88
C ALA A 224 -6.78 15.75 -2.03
N SER A 225 -7.86 14.98 -2.12
CA SER A 225 -9.09 15.19 -1.35
C SER A 225 -9.20 14.24 -0.17
N ASN A 226 -8.62 13.04 -0.26
CA ASN A 226 -8.64 12.06 0.82
C ASN A 226 -7.27 11.41 0.98
N ILE A 227 -6.96 11.07 2.22
CA ILE A 227 -5.84 10.20 2.56
C ILE A 227 -6.40 9.01 3.34
N ILE A 228 -6.01 7.80 2.95
CA ILE A 228 -6.44 6.55 3.56
C ILE A 228 -5.21 5.74 3.99
N TRP A 229 -5.31 5.01 5.09
CA TRP A 229 -4.28 4.12 5.61
C TRP A 229 -4.90 2.82 6.10
N GLY A 230 -4.28 1.68 5.81
CA GLY A 230 -4.68 0.41 6.41
C GLY A 230 -4.44 -0.78 5.50
N GLY A 231 -5.23 -1.83 5.70
CA GLY A 231 -5.12 -3.09 5.00
C GLY A 231 -6.19 -3.31 3.93
N GLU A 232 -5.80 -4.01 2.87
CA GLU A 232 -6.68 -4.53 1.82
C GLU A 232 -6.36 -6.01 1.62
N VAL A 233 -7.41 -6.81 1.48
CA VAL A 233 -7.32 -8.18 1.00
C VAL A 233 -8.19 -8.30 -0.23
N TYR A 234 -7.69 -8.99 -1.25
CA TYR A 234 -8.50 -9.43 -2.38
C TYR A 234 -8.54 -10.94 -2.45
N THR A 235 -9.74 -11.47 -2.65
CA THR A 235 -9.97 -12.88 -2.95
C THR A 235 -10.96 -13.07 -4.07
N HIS A 236 -10.73 -14.04 -4.95
CA HIS A 236 -11.62 -14.24 -6.10
C HIS A 236 -13.06 -14.58 -5.70
N ASP A 237 -13.23 -15.36 -4.63
CA ASP A 237 -14.55 -15.66 -4.08
C ASP A 237 -14.89 -14.61 -3.04
N ALA A 238 -16.04 -13.95 -3.21
CA ALA A 238 -16.57 -12.98 -2.24
C ALA A 238 -17.06 -13.60 -0.91
N GLY A 239 -16.76 -14.88 -0.67
CA GLY A 239 -17.09 -15.60 0.56
C GLY A 239 -15.92 -15.61 1.56
N GLN A 240 -16.05 -16.41 2.62
CA GLN A 240 -15.00 -16.57 3.63
C GLN A 240 -13.71 -17.11 2.99
N THR A 241 -12.63 -16.36 3.14
CA THR A 241 -11.27 -16.78 2.78
C THR A 241 -10.44 -16.97 4.03
N SER A 242 -9.44 -17.85 4.00
CA SER A 242 -8.42 -17.90 5.05
C SER A 242 -7.25 -16.95 4.79
N THR A 243 -7.34 -16.08 3.77
CA THR A 243 -6.34 -15.04 3.53
C THR A 243 -6.32 -14.07 4.70
N GLN A 244 -5.14 -13.82 5.24
CA GLN A 244 -4.95 -12.96 6.40
C GLN A 244 -4.73 -11.51 5.98
N MET A 245 -5.21 -10.56 6.78
CA MET A 245 -4.86 -9.13 6.67
C MET A 245 -3.87 -8.74 7.76
N GLY A 246 -2.82 -8.00 7.40
CA GLY A 246 -1.81 -7.56 8.36
C GLY A 246 -1.11 -8.75 9.01
N SER A 247 -1.23 -8.88 10.33
CA SER A 247 -0.68 -10.01 11.09
C SER A 247 -1.57 -11.26 11.05
N GLY A 248 -2.79 -11.15 10.52
CA GLY A 248 -3.83 -12.18 10.64
C GLY A 248 -4.61 -12.14 11.96
N HIS A 249 -4.29 -11.20 12.86
CA HIS A 249 -4.93 -11.02 14.15
C HIS A 249 -5.78 -9.76 14.19
N PHE A 250 -6.75 -9.75 15.11
CA PHE A 250 -7.68 -8.65 15.29
C PHE A 250 -7.04 -7.48 16.05
N PRO A 251 -7.47 -6.23 15.80
CA PRO A 251 -6.85 -5.03 16.37
C PRO A 251 -6.87 -4.98 17.90
N GLU A 252 -7.83 -5.66 18.55
CA GLU A 252 -7.96 -5.75 20.00
C GLU A 252 -6.76 -6.43 20.67
N GLU A 253 -5.96 -7.20 19.93
CA GLU A 253 -4.75 -7.85 20.48
C GLU A 253 -3.57 -6.88 20.67
N GLY A 254 -3.59 -5.71 20.02
CA GLY A 254 -2.63 -4.63 20.24
C GLY A 254 -1.18 -4.93 19.85
N LEU A 255 -0.25 -4.14 20.41
CA LEU A 255 1.17 -4.14 20.06
C LEU A 255 1.80 -5.54 20.20
N GLY A 256 2.55 -5.94 19.18
CA GLY A 256 3.24 -7.22 19.14
C GLY A 256 2.41 -8.36 18.53
N ARG A 257 1.11 -8.16 18.32
CA ARG A 257 0.17 -9.19 17.88
C ARG A 257 -0.69 -8.72 16.70
N ALA A 258 -1.32 -7.56 16.83
CA ALA A 258 -2.05 -6.91 15.75
C ALA A 258 -1.09 -6.12 14.85
N ALA A 259 -1.41 -6.02 13.56
CA ALA A 259 -0.70 -5.10 12.67
C ALA A 259 -1.10 -3.66 13.00
N TYR A 260 -0.16 -2.73 12.82
CA TYR A 260 -0.38 -1.31 13.08
C TYR A 260 0.12 -0.40 11.97
N ILE A 261 -0.48 0.78 11.89
CA ILE A 261 0.08 1.94 11.22
C ILE A 261 0.10 3.07 12.24
N LYS A 262 1.29 3.62 12.51
CA LYS A 262 1.51 4.69 13.50
C LYS A 262 2.12 5.92 12.86
N ASN A 263 2.24 7.01 13.63
CA ASN A 263 2.73 8.29 13.16
C ASN A 263 1.95 8.78 11.94
N ILE A 264 0.62 8.58 11.95
CA ILE A 264 -0.26 9.02 10.86
C ILE A 264 -0.31 10.55 10.87
N GLN A 265 0.19 11.15 9.79
CA GLN A 265 0.23 12.59 9.59
C GLN A 265 -0.17 12.93 8.15
N VAL A 266 -0.68 14.13 7.97
CA VAL A 266 -1.08 14.70 6.69
C VAL A 266 -0.29 15.98 6.42
N ILE A 267 -0.19 16.36 5.16
CA ILE A 267 0.48 17.60 4.74
C ILE A 267 -0.57 18.59 4.24
N ASP A 268 -0.57 19.79 4.81
CA ASP A 268 -1.50 20.86 4.45
C ASP A 268 -1.00 21.74 3.28
N SER A 269 -1.80 22.74 2.91
CA SER A 269 -1.48 23.69 1.83
C SER A 269 -0.29 24.60 2.10
N SER A 270 0.12 24.74 3.36
CA SER A 270 1.32 25.46 3.76
C SER A 270 2.54 24.54 3.80
N ASN A 271 2.39 23.29 3.34
CA ASN A 271 3.42 22.26 3.34
C ASN A 271 3.90 21.88 4.76
N ASN A 272 3.03 22.04 5.76
CA ASN A 272 3.31 21.62 7.14
C ASN A 272 2.85 20.17 7.36
N ILE A 273 3.67 19.41 8.08
CA ILE A 273 3.31 18.07 8.54
C ILE A 273 2.53 18.21 9.85
N LYS A 274 1.29 17.71 9.88
CA LYS A 274 0.41 17.77 11.05
C LYS A 274 -0.33 16.45 11.27
N SER A 275 -0.80 16.22 12.50
CA SER A 275 -1.77 15.15 12.72
C SER A 275 -3.08 15.46 11.99
N PRO A 276 -3.78 14.45 11.43
CA PRO A 276 -5.11 14.67 10.87
C PRO A 276 -6.09 15.08 11.98
N ASN A 277 -7.12 15.86 11.62
CA ASN A 277 -8.19 16.25 12.53
C ASN A 277 -9.16 15.08 12.82
N GLY A 278 -8.65 14.05 13.49
CA GLY A 278 -9.33 12.77 13.64
C GLY A 278 -9.25 11.90 12.37
N VAL A 279 -9.74 10.66 12.49
CA VAL A 279 -9.85 9.72 11.37
C VAL A 279 -11.17 8.98 11.46
N HIS A 280 -11.75 8.68 10.31
CA HIS A 280 -12.92 7.84 10.18
C HIS A 280 -12.49 6.41 9.85
N LEU A 281 -13.24 5.41 10.29
CA LEU A 281 -12.90 4.00 10.14
C LEU A 281 -13.85 3.29 9.18
N ILE A 282 -13.31 2.41 8.34
CA ILE A 282 -14.08 1.56 7.43
C ILE A 282 -13.62 0.11 7.60
N ALA A 283 -14.56 -0.74 8.02
CA ALA A 283 -14.45 -2.19 8.00
C ALA A 283 -15.80 -2.79 7.58
N LYS A 284 -15.89 -3.33 6.36
CA LYS A 284 -17.15 -3.82 5.79
C LYS A 284 -17.66 -5.09 6.49
N GLN A 285 -16.73 -5.95 6.89
CA GLN A 285 -17.01 -7.19 7.61
C GLN A 285 -16.10 -7.22 8.86
N PRO A 286 -16.43 -6.45 9.92
CA PRO A 286 -15.58 -6.30 11.10
C PRO A 286 -15.29 -7.63 11.81
N ASN A 287 -16.18 -8.62 11.69
CA ASN A 287 -15.94 -9.96 12.23
C ASN A 287 -14.91 -10.77 11.43
N CYS A 288 -14.53 -10.34 10.23
CA CYS A 288 -13.54 -10.99 9.36
C CYS A 288 -12.22 -10.21 9.36
N TYR A 289 -12.33 -8.89 9.19
CA TYR A 289 -11.23 -7.92 9.23
C TYR A 289 -11.73 -6.64 9.90
N ASN A 290 -11.00 -6.16 10.89
CA ASN A 290 -11.39 -4.99 11.68
C ASN A 290 -10.27 -3.96 11.76
N VAL A 291 -10.63 -2.74 12.13
CA VAL A 291 -9.71 -1.62 12.39
C VAL A 291 -10.16 -0.86 13.62
N GLN A 292 -9.19 -0.39 14.42
CA GLN A 292 -9.41 0.53 15.53
C GLN A 292 -8.38 1.64 15.47
N SER A 293 -8.79 2.88 15.74
CA SER A 293 -7.90 4.03 15.87
C SER A 293 -7.74 4.46 17.32
N SER A 294 -6.58 5.04 17.62
CA SER A 294 -6.31 5.71 18.88
C SER A 294 -5.20 6.75 18.69
N ASN A 295 -4.89 7.50 19.75
CA ASN A 295 -3.88 8.53 19.74
C ASN A 295 -3.13 8.57 21.08
N ASN A 296 -1.81 8.75 21.05
CA ASN A 296 -0.98 9.02 22.23
C ASN A 296 0.27 9.83 21.86
N SER A 297 1.08 10.21 22.86
CA SER A 297 2.30 11.00 22.68
C SER A 297 3.39 10.30 21.85
N ASP A 298 3.43 8.98 21.89
CA ASP A 298 4.55 8.20 21.37
C ASP A 298 4.35 7.82 19.90
N TRP A 299 3.09 7.55 19.52
CA TRP A 299 2.71 7.07 18.18
C TRP A 299 1.91 8.11 17.39
N GLY A 300 1.58 9.26 18.00
CA GLY A 300 0.64 10.20 17.43
C GLY A 300 -0.71 9.53 17.17
N THR A 301 -1.33 9.84 16.03
CA THR A 301 -2.50 9.10 15.55
C THR A 301 -2.05 7.76 14.96
N TYR A 302 -2.72 6.69 15.35
CA TYR A 302 -2.40 5.34 14.86
C TYR A 302 -3.66 4.48 14.73
N ILE A 303 -3.51 3.38 13.98
CA ILE A 303 -4.48 2.31 13.90
C ILE A 303 -3.85 0.96 14.21
N TYR A 304 -4.63 0.09 14.83
CA TYR A 304 -4.47 -1.35 14.68
C TYR A 304 -5.47 -1.86 13.65
N TYR A 305 -5.07 -2.82 12.83
CA TYR A 305 -5.91 -3.42 11.81
C TYR A 305 -5.51 -4.88 11.57
N GLY A 306 -6.43 -5.66 11.01
CA GLY A 306 -6.15 -7.02 10.59
C GLY A 306 -7.33 -7.96 10.80
N GLY A 307 -7.05 -9.25 10.64
CA GLY A 307 -8.00 -10.32 10.83
C GLY A 307 -7.63 -11.56 10.04
N ALA A 308 -8.15 -12.70 10.47
CA ALA A 308 -7.82 -14.00 9.89
C ALA A 308 -8.60 -14.31 8.60
N GLY A 309 -9.57 -13.47 8.23
CA GLY A 309 -10.47 -13.67 7.10
C GLY A 309 -11.51 -14.77 7.28
N LYS A 310 -11.22 -15.82 8.07
CA LYS A 310 -12.13 -16.92 8.41
C LYS A 310 -12.05 -17.25 9.89
N ASN A 311 -13.19 -17.15 10.58
CA ASN A 311 -13.39 -17.57 11.96
C ASN A 311 -14.91 -17.80 12.21
N PRO A 312 -15.32 -18.40 13.35
CA PRO A 312 -16.73 -18.71 13.61
C PRO A 312 -17.70 -17.52 13.59
N ASN A 313 -17.21 -16.29 13.79
CA ASN A 313 -18.04 -15.08 13.82
C ASN A 313 -18.02 -14.31 12.49
N CYS A 314 -17.14 -14.68 11.56
CA CYS A 314 -17.08 -14.15 10.20
C CYS A 314 -18.07 -14.93 9.33
N PRO A 315 -19.19 -14.32 8.87
CA PRO A 315 -20.24 -15.01 8.13
C PRO A 315 -19.85 -15.39 6.70
#